data_AF-A0A063BFK6-F1
#
_entry.id   AF-A0A063BFK6-F1
#
_cell.length_a   1.000
_cell.length_b   1.000
_cell.length_c   1.000
_cell.angle_alpha   90.00
_cell.angle_beta   90.00
_cell.angle_gamma   90.00
#
_symmetry.space_group_name_H-M   'P 1'
#
loop_
_entity.id
_entity.type
_entity.pdbx_description
1 polymer ?
#
loop_
_entity_poly.entity_id
_entity_poly.type
_entity_poly.pdbx_seq_one_letter_code
_entity_poly.pdbx_strand_id
1 'polypeptide(L)'
;MAENENPKVIGVFHSYMTPAGYTQRADAEIGKCDLNVPPAADSIIGECEYYYRPLNCGYTETVEKIKLSNASSAAAFAAMKVFARDFNPWKDVEIIERLLKRREKLIPPNCTDSDWSRHSNFMMRHIGCGHKPPSYYISYGYYYCSNYGASLKPRLSEKGKDWLDNARWALQKYMGKGLMQNMQGDVIKLASKSPRNGKFEMKMPQYQLEVSEENFKKFAFKTHPLAYLDGGLAWLNPIDMALILSGPAAEEWGDVDTYKQVTSSMSGALKNYGGAISDESSELVNRALNRLMNK
;
A
#
# COMPACT_ATOMS: atom_id res chain seq x y z
N MET A 1 17.27 -31.02 17.55
CA MET A 1 16.87 -29.86 18.39
C MET A 1 17.47 -28.53 17.95
N ALA A 2 18.49 -28.48 17.07
CA ALA A 2 19.09 -27.22 16.59
C ALA A 2 18.35 -26.55 15.40
N GLU A 3 17.37 -27.22 14.78
CA GLU A 3 16.69 -26.72 13.58
C GLU A 3 15.53 -25.75 13.88
N ASN A 4 15.10 -25.69 15.15
CA ASN A 4 13.90 -24.95 15.56
C ASN A 4 14.13 -23.44 15.75
N GLU A 5 15.38 -22.96 15.74
CA GLU A 5 15.73 -21.55 15.94
C GLU A 5 15.98 -20.79 14.63
N ASN A 6 16.03 -21.46 13.48
CA ASN A 6 16.21 -20.79 12.19
C ASN A 6 14.87 -20.19 11.72
N PRO A 7 14.75 -18.85 11.61
CA PRO A 7 13.50 -18.20 11.19
C PRO A 7 13.10 -18.52 9.74
N LYS A 8 13.99 -19.12 8.95
CA LYS A 8 13.70 -19.57 7.58
C LYS A 8 13.12 -20.99 7.51
N VAL A 9 13.13 -21.74 8.61
CA VAL A 9 12.54 -23.09 8.68
C VAL A 9 11.06 -22.96 9.07
N ILE A 10 10.19 -22.95 8.06
CA ILE A 10 8.74 -22.76 8.17
C ILE A 10 7.98 -24.02 8.63
N GLY A 11 8.67 -25.16 8.67
CA GLY A 11 8.12 -26.43 9.14
C GLY A 11 9.23 -27.48 9.20
N VAL A 12 9.08 -28.42 10.12
CA VAL A 12 9.94 -29.60 10.23
C VAL A 12 9.05 -30.82 10.08
N PHE A 13 9.44 -31.72 9.18
CA PHE A 13 8.69 -32.95 8.90
C PHE A 13 9.53 -34.13 9.38
N HIS A 14 8.95 -34.96 10.23
CA HIS A 14 9.56 -36.21 10.66
C HIS A 14 8.79 -37.36 10.04
N SER A 15 9.40 -38.04 9.07
CA SER A 15 8.88 -39.30 8.53
C SER A 15 9.72 -40.46 9.05
N TYR A 16 9.08 -41.52 9.52
CA TYR A 16 9.75 -42.77 9.88
C TYR A 16 9.20 -43.89 8.99
N MET A 17 10.07 -44.60 8.28
CA MET A 17 9.68 -45.86 7.65
C MET A 17 9.56 -46.92 8.74
N THR A 18 8.36 -47.48 8.90
CA THR A 18 8.16 -48.69 9.70
C THR A 18 7.90 -49.88 8.77
N PRO A 19 8.22 -51.12 9.18
CA PRO A 19 7.86 -52.32 8.42
C PRO A 19 6.34 -52.49 8.22
N ALA A 20 5.50 -51.72 8.93
CA ALA A 20 4.04 -51.85 8.97
C ALA A 20 3.29 -51.11 7.85
N GLY A 21 3.96 -50.33 7.00
CA GLY A 21 3.33 -49.78 5.79
C GLY A 21 3.90 -48.45 5.31
N TYR A 22 4.05 -48.31 4.00
CA TYR A 22 4.48 -47.09 3.30
C TYR A 22 3.37 -46.04 3.12
N THR A 23 2.16 -46.32 3.64
CA THR A 23 0.97 -45.50 3.45
C THR A 23 0.77 -44.45 4.54
N GLN A 24 1.50 -44.54 5.66
CA GLN A 24 1.40 -43.60 6.76
C GLN A 24 2.16 -42.32 6.40
N ARG A 25 1.42 -41.24 6.11
CA ARG A 25 2.01 -39.93 5.83
C ARG A 25 2.62 -39.37 7.12
N ALA A 26 3.77 -38.72 6.99
CA ALA A 26 4.37 -37.97 8.09
C ALA A 26 3.44 -36.84 8.53
N ASP A 27 3.25 -36.69 9.83
CA ASP A 27 2.56 -35.53 10.38
C ASP A 27 3.42 -34.28 10.17
N ALA A 28 2.75 -33.23 9.71
CA ALA A 28 3.34 -31.94 9.42
C ALA A 28 2.79 -30.90 10.42
N GLU A 29 3.62 -30.48 11.37
CA GLU A 29 3.31 -29.30 12.17
C GLU A 29 3.59 -28.05 11.34
N ILE A 30 2.54 -27.56 10.67
CA ILE A 30 2.56 -26.29 9.96
C ILE A 30 2.23 -25.21 11.01
N GLY A 31 3.25 -24.51 11.52
CA GLY A 31 3.05 -23.55 12.61
C GLY A 31 3.91 -22.30 12.56
N LYS A 32 4.91 -22.23 11.67
CA LYS A 32 5.83 -21.09 11.59
C LYS A 32 5.64 -20.31 10.30
N CYS A 33 5.32 -19.03 10.44
CA CYS A 33 5.29 -18.09 9.32
C CYS A 33 6.70 -17.61 8.98
N ASP A 34 6.95 -17.36 7.69
CA ASP A 34 8.08 -16.52 7.29
C ASP A 34 7.72 -15.04 7.49
N LEU A 35 8.03 -14.51 8.68
CA LEU A 35 7.81 -13.11 9.01
C LEU A 35 8.86 -12.17 8.40
N ASN A 36 9.86 -12.69 7.68
CA ASN A 36 10.87 -11.87 7.04
C ASN A 36 10.27 -11.20 5.80
N VAL A 37 10.22 -9.87 5.81
CA VAL A 37 9.70 -9.07 4.72
C VAL A 37 10.86 -8.64 3.82
N PRO A 38 11.05 -9.28 2.65
CA PRO A 38 12.15 -8.93 1.76
C PRO A 38 11.95 -7.52 1.14
N PRO A 39 13.03 -6.81 0.80
CA PRO A 39 12.95 -5.59 0.00
C PRO A 39 12.36 -5.90 -1.39
N ALA A 40 11.53 -4.97 -1.88
CA ALA A 40 11.05 -4.99 -3.25
C ALA A 40 12.17 -4.57 -4.22
N ALA A 41 12.10 -5.04 -5.47
CA ALA A 41 12.99 -4.53 -6.50
C ALA A 41 12.77 -3.03 -6.73
N ASP A 42 13.83 -2.28 -7.04
CA ASP A 42 13.67 -0.85 -7.35
C ASP A 42 12.79 -0.63 -8.59
N SER A 43 12.76 -1.59 -9.53
CA SER A 43 11.99 -1.52 -10.78
C SER A 43 10.46 -1.59 -10.60
N ILE A 44 9.97 -2.02 -9.44
CA ILE A 44 8.53 -2.07 -9.16
C ILE A 44 8.07 -0.94 -8.22
N ILE A 45 9.01 -0.14 -7.70
CA ILE A 45 8.69 1.04 -6.88
C ILE A 45 8.25 2.17 -7.81
N GLY A 46 7.11 2.75 -7.49
CA GLY A 46 6.42 3.70 -8.35
C GLY A 46 5.48 3.03 -9.35
N GLU A 47 5.34 1.70 -9.35
CA GLU A 47 4.43 0.99 -10.24
C GLU A 47 3.08 0.68 -9.58
N CYS A 48 2.07 0.44 -10.41
CA CYS A 48 0.73 0.22 -9.91
C CYS A 48 0.58 -1.11 -9.15
N GLU A 49 1.29 -2.12 -9.62
CA GLU A 49 1.23 -3.48 -9.14
C GLU A 49 2.07 -3.69 -7.86
N TYR A 50 2.77 -2.66 -7.37
CA TYR A 50 3.63 -2.75 -6.18
C TYR A 50 2.92 -3.38 -4.98
N TYR A 51 1.74 -2.87 -4.62
CA TYR A 51 1.00 -3.39 -3.47
C TYR A 51 0.20 -4.64 -3.83
N TYR A 52 -0.54 -4.56 -4.92
CA TYR A 52 -1.47 -5.60 -5.33
C TYR A 52 -1.51 -5.71 -6.84
N ARG A 53 -1.30 -6.94 -7.33
CA ARG A 53 -1.52 -7.32 -8.71
C ARG A 53 -2.77 -8.20 -8.76
N PRO A 54 -3.84 -7.77 -9.44
CA PRO A 54 -5.01 -8.62 -9.60
C PRO A 54 -4.70 -9.75 -10.58
N LEU A 55 -4.47 -10.94 -10.05
CA LEU A 55 -4.16 -12.11 -10.87
C LEU A 55 -5.42 -12.84 -11.37
N ASN A 56 -6.59 -12.53 -10.82
CA ASN A 56 -7.87 -13.10 -11.24
C ASN A 56 -8.74 -12.12 -12.05
N CYS A 57 -9.56 -12.67 -12.94
CA CYS A 57 -10.50 -11.89 -13.75
C CYS A 57 -11.65 -11.31 -12.92
N GLY A 58 -12.08 -12.01 -11.86
CA GLY A 58 -13.20 -11.56 -11.01
C GLY A 58 -12.96 -10.24 -10.28
N TYR A 59 -11.69 -9.93 -9.94
CA TYR A 59 -11.33 -8.59 -9.46
C TYR A 59 -11.48 -7.56 -10.58
N THR A 60 -10.93 -7.81 -11.76
CA THR A 60 -11.06 -6.93 -12.93
C THR A 60 -12.52 -6.65 -13.27
N GLU A 61 -13.39 -7.66 -13.22
CA GLU A 61 -14.83 -7.52 -13.43
C GLU A 61 -15.53 -6.70 -12.33
N THR A 62 -15.20 -6.92 -11.06
CA THR A 62 -15.77 -6.13 -9.94
C THR A 62 -15.37 -4.66 -10.09
N VAL A 63 -14.13 -4.42 -10.50
CA VAL A 63 -13.57 -3.10 -10.78
C VAL A 63 -14.25 -2.45 -11.98
N GLU A 64 -14.43 -3.17 -13.08
CA GLU A 64 -15.12 -2.67 -14.27
C GLU A 64 -16.59 -2.35 -13.97
N LYS A 65 -17.28 -3.19 -13.19
CA LYS A 65 -18.65 -2.92 -12.74
C LYS A 65 -18.75 -1.65 -11.91
N ILE A 66 -17.80 -1.41 -11.00
CA ILE A 66 -17.74 -0.16 -10.22
C ILE A 66 -17.54 1.05 -11.15
N LYS A 67 -16.61 0.96 -12.12
CA LYS A 67 -16.39 2.02 -13.12
C LYS A 67 -17.63 2.31 -13.97
N LEU A 68 -18.38 1.27 -14.38
CA LEU A 68 -19.55 1.37 -15.24
C LEU A 68 -20.81 1.90 -14.52
N SER A 69 -20.87 1.78 -13.20
CA SER A 69 -22.06 2.11 -12.40
C SER A 69 -22.33 3.61 -12.17
N ASN A 70 -21.56 4.54 -12.76
CA ASN A 70 -21.58 5.98 -12.45
C ASN A 70 -21.45 6.31 -10.93
N ALA A 71 -20.98 5.36 -10.12
CA ALA A 71 -20.74 5.58 -8.71
C ALA A 71 -19.66 6.66 -8.55
N SER A 72 -19.86 7.60 -7.63
CA SER A 72 -18.82 8.56 -7.28
C SER A 72 -17.55 7.81 -6.85
N SER A 73 -16.37 8.38 -7.11
CA SER A 73 -15.09 7.78 -6.70
C SER A 73 -15.04 7.45 -5.21
N ALA A 74 -15.84 8.15 -4.38
CA ALA A 74 -15.99 7.87 -2.96
C ALA A 74 -16.79 6.59 -2.66
N ALA A 75 -17.91 6.37 -3.34
CA ALA A 75 -18.70 5.14 -3.20
C ALA A 75 -17.92 3.92 -3.72
N ALA A 76 -17.23 4.07 -4.85
CA ALA A 76 -16.30 3.08 -5.40
C ALA A 76 -15.20 2.71 -4.40
N PHE A 77 -14.59 3.72 -3.74
CA PHE A 77 -13.57 3.50 -2.73
C PHE A 77 -14.12 2.82 -1.46
N ALA A 78 -15.32 3.20 -1.01
CA ALA A 78 -15.97 2.57 0.14
C ALA A 78 -16.27 1.09 -0.12
N ALA A 79 -16.83 0.76 -1.28
CA ALA A 79 -17.07 -0.62 -1.69
C ALA A 79 -15.77 -1.43 -1.76
N MET A 80 -14.69 -0.84 -2.28
CA MET A 80 -13.37 -1.49 -2.32
C MET A 80 -12.81 -1.74 -0.92
N LYS A 81 -12.98 -0.79 0.03
CA LYS A 81 -12.55 -0.99 1.42
C LYS A 81 -13.26 -2.19 2.07
N VAL A 82 -14.55 -2.36 1.81
CA VAL A 82 -15.32 -3.52 2.29
C VAL A 82 -14.81 -4.81 1.65
N PHE A 83 -14.69 -4.83 0.31
CA PHE A 83 -14.15 -5.98 -0.40
C PHE A 83 -12.75 -6.38 0.09
N ALA A 84 -11.82 -5.42 0.19
CA ALA A 84 -10.45 -5.67 0.61
C ALA A 84 -10.34 -6.27 2.01
N ARG A 85 -11.28 -5.94 2.91
CA ARG A 85 -11.33 -6.51 4.26
C ARG A 85 -11.81 -7.96 4.27
N ASP A 86 -12.78 -8.27 3.41
CA ASP A 86 -13.47 -9.56 3.42
C ASP A 86 -12.88 -10.54 2.38
N PHE A 87 -12.05 -10.04 1.45
CA PHE A 87 -11.37 -10.81 0.42
C PHE A 87 -10.46 -11.88 1.04
N ASN A 88 -10.69 -13.12 0.63
CA ASN A 88 -9.85 -14.24 1.01
C ASN A 88 -9.18 -14.82 -0.25
N PRO A 89 -7.89 -14.53 -0.49
CA PRO A 89 -7.21 -15.00 -1.68
C PRO A 89 -7.01 -16.52 -1.69
N TRP A 90 -7.18 -17.19 -0.55
CA TRP A 90 -7.05 -18.65 -0.41
C TRP A 90 -8.28 -19.43 -0.88
N LYS A 91 -9.33 -18.75 -1.37
CA LYS A 91 -10.50 -19.42 -1.98
C LYS A 91 -10.36 -19.64 -3.48
N ASP A 92 -9.37 -19.03 -4.12
CA ASP A 92 -9.17 -19.08 -5.57
C ASP A 92 -8.06 -20.10 -5.91
N VAL A 93 -8.46 -21.34 -6.16
CA VAL A 93 -7.53 -22.49 -6.32
C VAL A 93 -6.54 -22.27 -7.47
N GLU A 94 -6.99 -21.69 -8.58
CA GLU A 94 -6.13 -21.44 -9.75
C GLU A 94 -5.02 -20.44 -9.42
N ILE A 95 -5.36 -19.35 -8.74
CA ILE A 95 -4.38 -18.33 -8.32
C ILE A 95 -3.41 -18.90 -7.28
N ILE A 96 -3.92 -19.67 -6.33
CA ILE A 96 -3.08 -20.33 -5.33
C ILE A 96 -2.09 -21.26 -6.01
N GLU A 97 -2.53 -22.12 -6.93
CA GLU A 97 -1.65 -23.01 -7.67
C GLU A 97 -0.60 -22.24 -8.48
N ARG A 98 -0.98 -21.15 -9.16
CA ARG A 98 -0.08 -20.28 -9.91
C ARG A 98 1.01 -19.69 -9.02
N LEU A 99 0.63 -19.13 -7.88
CA LEU A 99 1.55 -18.51 -6.94
C LEU A 99 2.45 -19.54 -6.27
N LEU A 100 1.91 -20.69 -5.86
CA LEU A 100 2.66 -21.78 -5.23
C LEU A 100 3.77 -22.31 -6.14
N LYS A 101 3.48 -22.52 -7.44
CA LYS A 101 4.48 -22.93 -8.44
C LYS A 101 5.62 -21.92 -8.61
N ARG A 102 5.42 -20.68 -8.18
CA ARG A 102 6.38 -19.57 -8.27
C ARG A 102 6.93 -19.13 -6.91
N ARG A 103 6.57 -19.79 -5.81
CA ARG A 103 6.94 -19.37 -4.45
C ARG A 103 8.40 -18.97 -4.32
N GLU A 104 9.30 -19.86 -4.77
CA GLU A 104 10.76 -19.66 -4.67
C GLU A 104 11.27 -18.46 -5.48
N LYS A 105 10.50 -18.00 -6.47
CA LYS A 105 10.80 -16.77 -7.22
C LYS A 105 10.24 -15.53 -6.56
N LEU A 106 9.13 -15.65 -5.83
CA LEU A 106 8.36 -14.52 -5.29
C LEU A 106 8.84 -14.03 -3.92
N ILE A 107 9.47 -14.89 -3.12
CA ILE A 107 9.96 -14.57 -1.77
C ILE A 107 11.40 -14.03 -1.67
N PRO A 108 12.31 -14.19 -2.66
CA PRO A 108 13.63 -13.56 -2.59
C PRO A 108 13.58 -12.02 -2.56
N PRO A 109 14.62 -11.37 -2.00
CA PRO A 109 14.81 -9.93 -2.09
C PRO A 109 14.94 -9.49 -3.54
N ASN A 110 14.44 -8.29 -3.83
CA ASN A 110 14.54 -7.65 -5.15
C ASN A 110 13.97 -8.50 -6.30
N CYS A 111 12.89 -9.25 -6.03
CA CYS A 111 12.18 -10.02 -7.03
C CYS A 111 11.60 -9.13 -8.13
N THR A 112 11.76 -9.56 -9.39
CA THR A 112 11.24 -8.91 -10.60
C THR A 112 10.24 -9.80 -11.37
N ASP A 113 9.77 -10.89 -10.76
CA ASP A 113 8.79 -11.80 -11.41
C ASP A 113 7.49 -11.05 -11.74
N SER A 114 6.89 -11.41 -12.87
CA SER A 114 5.64 -10.80 -13.34
C SER A 114 4.46 -11.00 -12.39
N ASP A 115 4.53 -11.95 -11.47
CA ASP A 115 3.45 -12.22 -10.52
C ASP A 115 3.74 -11.61 -9.14
N TRP A 116 4.82 -10.85 -9.02
CA TRP A 116 5.20 -10.19 -7.79
C TRP A 116 4.34 -8.95 -7.50
N SER A 117 3.86 -8.88 -6.27
CA SER A 117 3.37 -7.70 -5.57
C SER A 117 3.62 -7.92 -4.07
N ARG A 118 3.49 -6.88 -3.24
CA ARG A 118 3.55 -7.04 -1.77
C ARG A 118 2.53 -8.07 -1.28
N HIS A 119 1.33 -8.04 -1.83
CA HIS A 119 0.30 -9.02 -1.53
C HIS A 119 0.69 -10.47 -1.91
N SER A 120 1.18 -10.74 -3.13
CA SER A 120 1.54 -12.11 -3.52
C SER A 120 2.79 -12.60 -2.78
N ASN A 121 3.77 -11.71 -2.52
CA ASN A 121 4.92 -12.01 -1.68
C ASN A 121 4.49 -12.39 -0.25
N PHE A 122 3.60 -11.62 0.37
CA PHE A 122 3.04 -11.95 1.69
C PHE A 122 2.39 -13.32 1.68
N MET A 123 1.49 -13.57 0.71
CA MET A 123 0.81 -14.85 0.63
C MET A 123 1.79 -16.01 0.59
N MET A 124 2.84 -15.91 -0.21
CA MET A 124 3.83 -16.99 -0.38
C MET A 124 4.73 -17.22 0.84
N ARG A 125 4.89 -16.21 1.70
CA ARG A 125 5.59 -16.33 2.99
C ARG A 125 4.71 -16.88 4.11
N HIS A 126 3.41 -16.63 4.03
CA HIS A 126 2.43 -16.98 5.07
C HIS A 126 1.59 -18.23 4.73
N ILE A 127 2.06 -19.09 3.83
CA ILE A 127 1.39 -20.35 3.48
C ILE A 127 1.22 -21.20 4.75
N GLY A 128 -0.03 -21.59 5.02
CA GLY A 128 -0.35 -22.54 6.09
C GLY A 128 -0.34 -21.97 7.51
N CYS A 129 0.01 -20.69 7.71
CA CYS A 129 0.09 -20.10 9.05
C CYS A 129 -1.09 -19.18 9.43
N GLY A 130 -2.12 -19.10 8.59
CA GLY A 130 -3.41 -18.44 8.90
C GLY A 130 -3.43 -16.90 8.81
N HIS A 131 -2.28 -16.25 8.65
CA HIS A 131 -2.22 -14.80 8.46
C HIS A 131 -2.82 -14.37 7.12
N LYS A 132 -3.48 -13.21 7.12
CA LYS A 132 -4.04 -12.57 5.93
C LYS A 132 -3.19 -11.35 5.54
N PRO A 133 -3.01 -11.07 4.24
CA PRO A 133 -2.37 -9.84 3.80
C PRO A 133 -3.11 -8.61 4.36
N PRO A 134 -2.41 -7.52 4.69
CA PRO A 134 -3.06 -6.29 5.08
C PRO A 134 -4.06 -5.80 4.04
N SER A 135 -5.26 -5.39 4.48
CA SER A 135 -6.31 -4.88 3.58
C SER A 135 -5.86 -3.61 2.83
N TYR A 136 -4.90 -2.89 3.41
CA TYR A 136 -4.22 -1.75 2.79
C TYR A 136 -3.65 -2.11 1.42
N TYR A 137 -3.05 -3.30 1.23
CA TYR A 137 -2.45 -3.65 -0.06
C TYR A 137 -3.44 -3.65 -1.21
N ILE A 138 -4.63 -4.18 -0.98
CA ILE A 138 -5.68 -4.27 -1.99
C ILE A 138 -6.38 -2.92 -2.15
N SER A 139 -6.84 -2.34 -1.04
CA SER A 139 -7.60 -1.09 -1.07
C SER A 139 -6.80 0.07 -1.62
N TYR A 140 -5.52 0.18 -1.24
CA TYR A 140 -4.63 1.23 -1.71
C TYR A 140 -4.09 0.98 -3.12
N GLY A 141 -3.62 -0.25 -3.41
CA GLY A 141 -3.16 -0.62 -4.75
C GLY A 141 -4.23 -0.35 -5.80
N TYR A 142 -5.49 -0.67 -5.47
CA TYR A 142 -6.64 -0.32 -6.29
C TYR A 142 -6.85 1.18 -6.40
N TYR A 143 -7.07 1.85 -5.26
CA TYR A 143 -7.55 3.23 -5.25
C TYR A 143 -6.56 4.14 -5.95
N TYR A 144 -5.27 3.94 -5.72
CA TYR A 144 -4.26 4.78 -6.32
C TYR A 144 -4.18 4.58 -7.84
N CYS A 145 -4.23 3.35 -8.32
CA CYS A 145 -4.11 3.09 -9.76
C CYS A 145 -5.38 3.39 -10.54
N SER A 146 -6.54 3.04 -9.99
CA SER A 146 -7.83 3.28 -10.64
C SER A 146 -8.24 4.76 -10.59
N ASN A 147 -8.15 5.42 -9.43
CA ASN A 147 -8.64 6.78 -9.26
C ASN A 147 -7.58 7.82 -9.64
N TYR A 148 -6.37 7.72 -9.08
CA TYR A 148 -5.32 8.70 -9.41
C TYR A 148 -4.82 8.52 -10.85
N GLY A 149 -4.59 7.29 -11.30
CA GLY A 149 -4.15 7.02 -12.67
C GLY A 149 -5.19 7.34 -13.75
N ALA A 150 -6.36 6.70 -13.71
CA ALA A 150 -7.31 6.78 -14.83
C ALA A 150 -8.27 7.99 -14.76
N SER A 151 -8.57 8.51 -13.56
CA SER A 151 -9.54 9.60 -13.39
C SER A 151 -8.87 10.96 -13.12
N LEU A 152 -7.91 11.02 -12.17
CA LEU A 152 -7.28 12.28 -11.82
C LEU A 152 -6.21 12.72 -12.82
N LYS A 153 -5.26 11.84 -13.18
CA LYS A 153 -4.09 12.17 -14.00
C LYS A 153 -4.44 12.89 -15.32
N PRO A 154 -5.50 12.52 -16.06
CA PRO A 154 -5.87 13.24 -17.29
C PRO A 154 -6.32 14.69 -17.06
N ARG A 155 -6.74 15.05 -15.83
CA ARG A 155 -7.28 16.37 -15.46
C ARG A 155 -6.23 17.30 -14.86
N LEU A 156 -5.03 16.80 -14.59
CA LEU A 156 -3.94 17.56 -13.98
C LEU A 156 -3.09 18.25 -15.04
N SER A 157 -2.48 19.38 -14.67
CA SER A 157 -1.38 19.95 -15.45
C SER A 157 -0.19 18.99 -15.51
N GLU A 158 0.79 19.26 -16.37
CA GLU A 158 1.99 18.42 -16.45
C GLU A 158 2.73 18.31 -15.12
N LYS A 159 2.84 19.42 -14.37
CA LYS A 159 3.40 19.40 -13.02
C LYS A 159 2.58 18.56 -12.04
N GLY A 160 1.25 18.55 -12.19
CA GLY A 160 0.37 17.73 -11.39
C GLY A 160 0.52 16.24 -11.71
N LYS A 161 0.72 15.87 -12.98
CA LYS A 161 1.03 14.50 -13.39
C LYS A 161 2.38 14.04 -12.85
N ASP A 162 3.41 14.88 -12.96
CA ASP A 162 4.73 14.60 -12.38
C ASP A 162 4.64 14.41 -10.87
N TRP A 163 3.88 15.27 -10.17
CA TRP A 163 3.63 15.11 -8.74
C TRP A 163 2.98 13.77 -8.42
N LEU A 164 1.99 13.34 -9.20
CA LEU A 164 1.27 12.09 -8.97
C LEU A 164 2.21 10.88 -9.08
N ASP A 165 3.08 10.87 -10.07
CA ASP A 165 4.07 9.81 -10.26
C ASP A 165 5.14 9.84 -9.13
N ASN A 166 5.63 11.02 -8.77
CA ASN A 166 6.61 11.20 -7.69
C ASN A 166 6.03 10.85 -6.30
N ALA A 167 4.78 11.23 -6.04
CA ALA A 167 4.07 10.92 -4.80
C ALA A 167 3.88 9.40 -4.69
N ARG A 168 3.41 8.73 -5.75
CA ARG A 168 3.27 7.26 -5.78
C ARG A 168 4.58 6.56 -5.47
N TRP A 169 5.66 6.99 -6.12
CA TRP A 169 6.99 6.47 -5.87
C TRP A 169 7.42 6.66 -4.41
N ALA A 170 7.22 7.86 -3.85
CA ALA A 170 7.59 8.18 -2.47
C ALA A 170 6.78 7.36 -1.45
N LEU A 171 5.48 7.18 -1.68
CA LEU A 171 4.58 6.37 -0.85
C LEU A 171 5.10 4.93 -0.77
N GLN A 172 5.40 4.34 -1.92
CA GLN A 172 5.89 2.96 -1.99
C GLN A 172 7.31 2.82 -1.41
N LYS A 173 8.19 3.80 -1.65
CA LYS A 173 9.53 3.82 -1.07
C LYS A 173 9.48 3.93 0.46
N TYR A 174 8.60 4.75 1.02
CA TYR A 174 8.45 4.85 2.49
C TYR A 174 7.83 3.61 3.11
N MET A 175 6.86 2.97 2.45
CA MET A 175 6.39 1.65 2.88
C MET A 175 7.52 0.63 2.90
N GLY A 176 8.32 0.55 1.83
CA GLY A 176 9.47 -0.34 1.76
C GLY A 176 10.51 -0.08 2.84
N LYS A 177 10.84 1.20 3.10
CA LYS A 177 11.79 1.59 4.15
C LYS A 177 11.32 1.21 5.55
N GLY A 178 10.04 1.45 5.89
CA GLY A 178 9.55 1.10 7.22
C GLY A 178 9.42 -0.41 7.43
N LEU A 179 9.04 -1.18 6.41
CA LEU A 179 9.10 -2.64 6.45
C LEU A 179 10.52 -3.14 6.69
N MET A 180 11.51 -2.60 5.95
CA MET A 180 12.92 -2.94 6.14
C MET A 180 13.41 -2.60 7.55
N GLN A 181 13.05 -1.43 8.10
CA GLN A 181 13.42 -1.07 9.47
C GLN A 181 12.76 -1.99 10.51
N ASN A 182 11.51 -2.43 10.30
CA ASN A 182 10.86 -3.40 11.17
C ASN A 182 11.50 -4.80 11.10
N MET A 183 12.27 -5.11 10.05
CA MET A 183 13.11 -6.30 10.02
C MET A 183 14.40 -6.13 10.83
N GLN A 184 14.81 -4.89 11.14
CA GLN A 184 16.07 -4.57 11.83
C GLN A 184 15.88 -4.29 13.33
N GLY A 185 14.67 -3.94 13.77
CA GLY A 185 14.36 -3.75 15.18
C GLY A 185 12.95 -3.23 15.45
N ASP A 186 12.72 -2.81 16.70
CA ASP A 186 11.39 -2.47 17.23
C ASP A 186 10.94 -1.02 16.97
N VAL A 187 11.72 -0.24 16.23
CA VAL A 187 11.45 1.19 16.02
C VAL A 187 11.62 1.55 14.55
N ILE A 188 10.57 2.14 14.00
CA ILE A 188 10.54 2.68 12.64
C ILE A 188 10.67 4.18 12.72
N LYS A 189 11.65 4.76 12.01
CA LYS A 189 11.92 6.19 11.90
C LYS A 189 11.99 6.58 10.43
N LEU A 190 11.07 7.43 10.01
CA LEU A 190 11.08 7.99 8.66
C LEU A 190 11.13 9.52 8.73
N ALA A 191 11.91 10.10 7.84
CA ALA A 191 12.01 11.55 7.66
C ALA A 191 11.82 11.87 6.18
N SER A 192 11.24 13.03 5.91
CA SER A 192 11.16 13.55 4.54
C SER A 192 12.55 13.84 3.99
N LYS A 193 12.67 13.87 2.66
CA LYS A 193 13.86 14.37 1.95
C LYS A 193 14.23 15.80 2.35
N SER A 194 13.24 16.63 2.65
CA SER A 194 13.41 17.99 3.16
C SER A 194 13.25 18.00 4.68
N PRO A 195 14.25 18.48 5.45
CA PRO A 195 14.15 18.56 6.91
C PRO A 195 12.95 19.40 7.41
N ARG A 196 12.41 20.27 6.55
CA ARG A 196 11.27 21.16 6.88
C ARG A 196 9.92 20.45 6.84
N ASN A 197 9.82 19.33 6.16
CA ASN A 197 8.58 18.59 5.95
C ASN A 197 8.33 17.53 7.04
N GLY A 198 9.24 17.44 8.03
CA GLY A 198 9.04 16.65 9.23
C GLY A 198 9.56 15.21 9.17
N LYS A 199 9.26 14.50 10.25
CA LYS A 199 9.66 13.12 10.52
C LYS A 199 8.63 12.47 11.45
N PHE A 200 8.57 11.14 11.44
CA PHE A 200 7.81 10.41 12.45
C PHE A 200 8.60 9.21 12.97
N GLU A 201 8.20 8.76 14.15
CA GLU A 201 8.67 7.56 14.79
C GLU A 201 7.48 6.69 15.22
N MET A 202 7.61 5.38 15.09
CA MET A 202 6.62 4.41 15.54
C MET A 202 7.33 3.23 16.19
N LYS A 203 6.92 2.87 17.41
CA LYS A 203 7.31 1.61 18.04
C LYS A 203 6.47 0.49 17.45
N MET A 204 7.12 -0.53 16.93
CA MET A 204 6.49 -1.70 16.36
C MET A 204 7.41 -2.90 16.58
N PRO A 205 7.01 -3.92 17.34
CA PRO A 205 7.82 -5.11 17.53
C PRO A 205 8.37 -5.66 16.22
N GLN A 206 9.64 -6.06 16.24
CA GLN A 206 10.34 -6.59 15.07
C GLN A 206 9.51 -7.71 14.43
N TYR A 207 9.43 -7.71 13.10
CA TYR A 207 8.67 -8.68 12.29
C TYR A 207 7.15 -8.62 12.39
N GLN A 208 6.58 -7.72 13.20
CA GLN A 208 5.13 -7.72 13.46
C GLN A 208 4.33 -6.71 12.62
N LEU A 209 5.00 -5.79 11.90
CA LEU A 209 4.31 -4.70 11.21
C LEU A 209 3.25 -5.20 10.22
N GLU A 210 3.62 -6.15 9.36
CA GLU A 210 2.78 -6.62 8.25
C GLU A 210 1.70 -7.63 8.67
N VAL A 211 1.84 -8.25 9.85
CA VAL A 211 0.82 -9.18 10.39
C VAL A 211 -0.21 -8.49 11.29
N SER A 212 -0.03 -7.19 11.54
CA SER A 212 -0.95 -6.38 12.35
C SER A 212 -1.70 -5.39 11.46
N GLU A 213 -2.93 -5.73 11.07
CA GLU A 213 -3.77 -4.90 10.18
C GLU A 213 -3.88 -3.44 10.65
N GLU A 214 -4.17 -3.23 11.94
CA GLU A 214 -4.33 -1.91 12.52
C GLU A 214 -3.02 -1.11 12.48
N ASN A 215 -1.90 -1.71 12.93
CA ASN A 215 -0.62 -1.04 12.97
C ASN A 215 -0.07 -0.80 11.56
N PHE A 216 -0.28 -1.73 10.63
CA PHE A 216 0.12 -1.58 9.23
C PHE A 216 -0.58 -0.37 8.59
N LYS A 217 -1.89 -0.26 8.78
CA LYS A 217 -2.68 0.87 8.28
C LYS A 217 -2.23 2.19 8.92
N LYS A 218 -2.03 2.21 10.24
CA LYS A 218 -1.53 3.37 10.97
C LYS A 218 -0.15 3.81 10.47
N PHE A 219 0.76 2.86 10.29
CA PHE A 219 2.09 3.12 9.72
C PHE A 219 1.97 3.69 8.30
N ALA A 220 1.14 3.09 7.45
CA ALA A 220 0.95 3.55 6.08
C ALA A 220 0.46 5.00 6.03
N PHE A 221 -0.57 5.35 6.79
CA PHE A 221 -1.08 6.72 6.85
C PHE A 221 -0.07 7.71 7.43
N LYS A 222 0.77 7.32 8.39
CA LYS A 222 1.87 8.18 8.87
C LYS A 222 2.93 8.49 7.81
N THR A 223 3.05 7.67 6.77
CA THR A 223 4.02 7.90 5.67
C THR A 223 3.49 8.84 4.59
N HIS A 224 2.17 8.96 4.45
CA HIS A 224 1.52 9.73 3.38
C HIS A 224 1.92 11.21 3.34
N PRO A 225 1.95 11.96 4.46
CA PRO A 225 2.27 13.39 4.43
C PRO A 225 3.69 13.64 3.91
N LEU A 226 4.66 12.87 4.42
CA LEU A 226 6.04 12.93 3.98
C LEU A 226 6.13 12.64 2.48
N ALA A 227 5.45 11.60 2.01
CA ALA A 227 5.47 11.21 0.61
C ALA A 227 4.83 12.25 -0.32
N TYR A 228 3.71 12.86 0.07
CA TYR A 228 3.05 13.91 -0.72
C TYR A 228 3.89 15.18 -0.80
N LEU A 229 4.49 15.59 0.31
CA LEU A 229 5.41 16.73 0.35
C LEU A 229 6.67 16.46 -0.47
N ASP A 230 7.24 15.26 -0.37
CA ASP A 230 8.42 14.87 -1.16
C ASP A 230 8.12 14.59 -2.63
N GLY A 231 6.85 14.36 -2.96
CA GLY A 231 6.33 14.36 -4.33
C GLY A 231 6.25 15.77 -4.92
N GLY A 232 6.34 16.82 -4.08
CA GLY A 232 6.33 18.22 -4.50
C GLY A 232 4.98 18.93 -4.32
N LEU A 233 4.10 18.45 -3.43
CA LEU A 233 2.74 19.00 -3.26
C LEU A 233 2.74 20.51 -3.04
N ALA A 234 3.70 21.01 -2.25
CA ALA A 234 3.85 22.44 -1.91
C ALA A 234 4.16 23.35 -3.11
N TRP A 235 4.49 22.78 -4.27
CA TRP A 235 4.88 23.51 -5.48
C TRP A 235 3.86 23.39 -6.62
N LEU A 236 2.73 22.72 -6.37
CA LEU A 236 1.65 22.63 -7.34
C LEU A 236 0.88 23.94 -7.44
N ASN A 237 0.27 24.16 -8.62
CA ASN A 237 -0.69 25.24 -8.76
C ASN A 237 -1.97 24.92 -7.96
N PRO A 238 -2.76 25.95 -7.57
CA PRO A 238 -3.94 25.75 -6.75
C PRO A 238 -5.01 24.84 -7.37
N ILE A 239 -5.13 24.79 -8.70
CA ILE A 239 -6.12 23.94 -9.39
C ILE A 239 -5.75 22.46 -9.24
N ASP A 240 -4.52 22.09 -9.55
CA ASP A 240 -4.03 20.71 -9.38
C ASP A 240 -4.16 20.29 -7.91
N MET A 241 -3.79 21.17 -6.99
CA MET A 241 -3.89 20.87 -5.57
C MET A 241 -5.35 20.68 -5.12
N ALA A 242 -6.28 21.52 -5.58
CA ALA A 242 -7.70 21.33 -5.30
C ALA A 242 -8.23 20.02 -5.87
N LEU A 243 -7.84 19.66 -7.09
CA LEU A 243 -8.22 18.39 -7.72
C LEU A 243 -7.71 17.19 -6.91
N ILE A 244 -6.45 17.21 -6.47
CA ILE A 244 -5.85 16.17 -5.62
C ILE A 244 -6.57 16.06 -4.27
N LEU A 245 -6.78 17.19 -3.58
CA LEU A 245 -7.40 17.22 -2.26
C LEU A 245 -8.91 16.95 -2.27
N SER A 246 -9.57 17.17 -3.41
CA SER A 246 -10.99 16.86 -3.60
C SER A 246 -11.28 15.36 -3.77
N GLY A 247 -10.25 14.54 -3.95
CA GLY A 247 -10.36 13.10 -4.12
C GLY A 247 -10.84 12.37 -2.84
N PRO A 248 -11.42 11.16 -2.97
CA PRO A 248 -11.90 10.36 -1.83
C PRO A 248 -10.85 10.05 -0.76
N ALA A 249 -9.57 10.05 -1.14
CA ALA A 249 -8.45 9.95 -0.23
C ALA A 249 -8.41 11.10 0.77
N ALA A 250 -9.22 12.17 0.65
CA ALA A 250 -9.47 13.21 1.66
C ALA A 250 -9.58 12.64 3.11
N GLU A 251 -10.17 11.45 3.29
CA GLU A 251 -10.20 10.73 4.58
C GLU A 251 -8.82 10.30 5.10
N GLU A 252 -7.88 9.98 4.22
CA GLU A 252 -6.48 9.62 4.53
C GLU A 252 -5.65 10.84 4.95
N TRP A 253 -6.13 12.08 4.69
CA TRP A 253 -5.48 13.33 5.11
C TRP A 253 -5.93 13.81 6.50
N GLY A 254 -6.92 13.13 7.10
CA GLY A 254 -7.60 13.55 8.33
C GLY A 254 -6.83 13.32 9.63
N ASP A 255 -5.55 12.90 9.60
CA ASP A 255 -4.71 12.94 10.79
C ASP A 255 -4.37 14.41 11.10
N VAL A 256 -4.60 14.87 12.34
CA VAL A 256 -4.51 16.28 12.76
C VAL A 256 -3.12 16.88 12.50
N ASP A 257 -2.06 16.07 12.59
CA ASP A 257 -0.70 16.52 12.30
C ASP A 257 -0.44 16.64 10.79
N THR A 258 -1.02 15.75 9.99
CA THR A 258 -1.03 15.80 8.51
C THR A 258 -1.77 17.05 8.02
N TYR A 259 -2.89 17.36 8.66
CA TYR A 259 -3.74 18.48 8.35
C TYR A 259 -3.00 19.83 8.43
N LYS A 260 -2.20 20.05 9.49
CA LYS A 260 -1.41 21.30 9.66
C LYS A 260 -0.32 21.48 8.59
N GLN A 261 0.31 20.39 8.15
CA GLN A 261 1.39 20.45 7.17
C GLN A 261 0.87 20.67 5.74
N VAL A 262 -0.26 20.07 5.40
CA VAL A 262 -0.87 20.20 4.07
C VAL A 262 -1.55 21.55 3.92
N THR A 263 -2.25 22.04 4.95
CA THR A 263 -2.85 23.39 4.94
C THR A 263 -1.79 24.49 4.86
N SER A 264 -0.66 24.36 5.56
CA SER A 264 0.47 25.29 5.42
C SER A 264 1.12 25.23 4.03
N SER A 265 1.23 24.04 3.43
CA SER A 265 1.71 23.88 2.05
C SER A 265 0.75 24.50 1.04
N MET A 266 -0.56 24.32 1.22
CA MET A 266 -1.61 24.93 0.40
C MET A 266 -1.59 26.46 0.50
N SER A 267 -1.50 27.00 1.72
CA SER A 267 -1.36 28.44 1.96
C SER A 267 -0.08 29.00 1.32
N GLY A 268 1.03 28.26 1.40
CA GLY A 268 2.29 28.62 0.75
C GLY A 268 2.18 28.68 -0.78
N ALA A 269 1.56 27.67 -1.40
CA ALA A 269 1.35 27.67 -2.84
C ALA A 269 0.43 28.81 -3.30
N LEU A 270 -0.67 29.07 -2.58
CA LEU A 270 -1.58 30.19 -2.86
C LEU A 270 -0.88 31.55 -2.77
N LYS A 271 -0.01 31.74 -1.78
CA LYS A 271 0.80 32.98 -1.66
C LYS A 271 1.81 33.14 -2.80
N ASN A 272 2.39 32.03 -3.27
CA ASN A 272 3.34 32.04 -4.39
C ASN A 272 2.63 32.21 -5.74
N TYR A 273 1.38 31.76 -5.85
CA TYR A 273 0.55 31.84 -7.04
C TYR A 273 -0.24 33.15 -7.03
N GLY A 274 0.46 34.29 -7.14
CA GLY A 274 -0.11 35.64 -7.16
C GLY A 274 -0.90 36.02 -8.44
N GLY A 275 -1.60 35.07 -9.05
CA GLY A 275 -2.36 35.26 -10.30
C GLY A 275 -3.87 35.08 -10.12
N ALA A 276 -4.65 35.72 -11.00
CA ALA A 276 -6.11 35.62 -11.02
C ALA A 276 -6.57 34.17 -11.34
N ILE A 277 -7.10 33.50 -10.32
CA ILE A 277 -7.78 32.20 -10.42
C ILE A 277 -9.20 32.50 -10.92
N SER A 278 -9.68 31.79 -11.95
CA SER A 278 -11.05 32.00 -12.48
C SER A 278 -12.12 31.64 -11.44
N ASP A 279 -13.32 32.22 -11.53
CA ASP A 279 -14.39 32.00 -10.53
C ASP A 279 -14.73 30.50 -10.32
N GLU A 280 -14.78 29.71 -11.40
CA GLU A 280 -15.00 28.26 -11.32
C GLU A 280 -13.88 27.53 -10.57
N SER A 281 -12.63 27.95 -10.78
CA SER A 281 -11.48 27.37 -10.08
C SER A 281 -11.38 27.86 -8.63
N SER A 282 -11.84 29.07 -8.33
CA SER A 282 -12.00 29.58 -6.97
C SER A 282 -13.01 28.74 -6.19
N GLU A 283 -14.16 28.39 -6.78
CA GLU A 283 -15.13 27.50 -6.14
C GLU A 283 -14.59 26.09 -5.89
N LEU A 284 -13.79 25.54 -6.80
CA LEU A 284 -13.13 24.24 -6.61
C LEU A 284 -12.13 24.28 -5.45
N VAL A 285 -11.29 25.32 -5.40
CA VAL A 285 -10.32 25.54 -4.31
C VAL A 285 -11.05 25.73 -2.99
N ASN A 286 -12.08 26.57 -2.95
CA ASN A 286 -12.87 26.83 -1.74
C ASN A 286 -13.62 25.59 -1.26
N ARG A 287 -14.16 24.76 -2.15
CA ARG A 287 -14.77 23.47 -1.78
C ARG A 287 -13.75 22.50 -1.19
N ALA A 288 -12.55 22.41 -1.77
CA ALA A 288 -11.49 21.58 -1.23
C ALA A 288 -11.04 22.07 0.16
N LEU A 289 -10.83 23.37 0.32
CA LEU A 289 -10.48 23.99 1.60
C LEU A 289 -11.59 23.78 2.65
N ASN A 290 -12.85 24.01 2.31
CA ASN A 290 -13.98 23.82 3.24
C ASN A 290 -14.16 22.35 3.65
N ARG A 291 -13.94 21.39 2.74
CA ARG A 291 -13.93 19.96 3.09
C ARG A 291 -12.83 19.58 4.06
N LEU A 292 -11.67 20.24 3.93
CA LEU A 292 -10.54 20.04 4.84
C LEU A 292 -10.82 20.71 6.19
N MET A 293 -11.42 21.91 6.20
CA MET A 293 -11.67 22.70 7.42
C MET A 293 -12.85 22.20 8.28
N ASN A 294 -13.78 21.43 7.71
CA ASN A 294 -14.98 20.94 8.39
C ASN A 294 -14.88 19.48 8.88
N LYS A 295 -13.68 18.93 9.04
CA LYS A 295 -13.40 17.61 9.65
C LYS A 295 -12.43 17.74 10.81
#